data_AF-A0A9P8ZVV9-F1
#
_entry.id   AF-A0A9P8ZVV9-F1
#
_cell.length_a   1.000
_cell.length_b   1.000
_cell.length_c   1.000
_cell.angle_alpha   90.00
_cell.angle_beta   90.00
_cell.angle_gamma   90.00
#
_symmetry.space_group_name_H-M   'P 1'
#
loop_
_entity.id
_entity.type
_entity.pdbx_description
1 polymer ?
#
loop_
_entity_poly.entity_id
_entity_poly.type
_entity_poly.pdbx_seq_one_letter_code
_entity_poly.pdbx_strand_id
1 'polypeptide(L)'
;MQLRIASSTIGRSLSSISATKNIAQRPCLPRLDGALKKAAAGQSQGFATAVSMPTHYGQTTANTSFVGNSLQGRSGRDYVIQQVLQDRQNRMVYLAESENKRYVLKNLDAPEYNYALSLQPKLADSPYLRAVTDTIPGQKMFVNEYLTDHLMNFAWKPMPLLTQKRILRDALRGLATMHANNIAHLDIKANNIMVDYHETDKGVVVDRVQLSDLEDATHIPPAQALRGLQVGNHWWRSPEAHVKGAINKPTDIFSFAIVSIFLLLRRVIFWMDLPQSTDLSFAILEKQISHFAEWEDFDDFLNYLGRGHPWHQKFTKMAGSFGESNPRRPFTMWKSDMLDADFKDLIRQMTNFDPRKRITAQQALEHPWFKDVPEFS
;
A
#
# COMPACT_ATOMS: atom_id res chain seq x y z
N MET A 1 7.80 -27.91 32.15
CA MET A 1 6.48 -28.31 32.71
C MET A 1 5.42 -27.94 31.67
N GLN A 2 5.07 -28.90 30.82
CA GLN A 2 4.12 -28.74 29.71
C GLN A 2 2.69 -28.87 30.25
N LEU A 3 1.84 -27.88 29.99
CA LEU A 3 0.40 -28.02 30.18
C LEU A 3 -0.26 -28.24 28.81
N ARG A 4 -0.65 -29.50 28.59
CA ARG A 4 -1.71 -29.86 27.64
C ARG A 4 -3.03 -29.42 28.26
N ILE A 5 -3.78 -28.55 27.59
CA ILE A 5 -5.19 -28.31 27.91
C ILE A 5 -6.04 -28.96 26.84
N ALA A 6 -7.01 -29.73 27.32
CA ALA A 6 -7.91 -30.57 26.57
C ALA A 6 -8.89 -29.75 25.70
N SER A 7 -9.19 -30.33 24.54
CA SER A 7 -10.15 -29.90 23.55
C SER A 7 -11.58 -30.20 24.01
N SER A 8 -12.43 -29.18 24.12
CA SER A 8 -13.87 -29.33 23.86
C SER A 8 -14.50 -28.00 23.42
N THR A 9 -15.12 -28.05 22.25
CA THR A 9 -16.22 -27.18 21.79
C THR A 9 -15.91 -25.75 21.31
N ILE A 10 -14.86 -25.54 20.52
CA ILE A 10 -14.81 -24.47 19.49
C ILE A 10 -14.06 -25.00 18.27
N GLY A 11 -14.64 -26.01 17.62
CA GLY A 11 -14.02 -26.71 16.50
C GLY A 11 -15.03 -26.95 15.41
N ARG A 12 -15.42 -25.89 14.68
CA ARG A 12 -16.08 -25.92 13.36
C ARG A 12 -16.40 -24.48 12.92
N SER A 13 -15.40 -23.74 12.43
CA SER A 13 -15.60 -22.62 11.46
C SER A 13 -14.31 -22.02 10.88
N LEU A 14 -13.12 -22.59 11.09
CA LEU A 14 -11.85 -22.02 10.57
C LEU A 14 -11.14 -22.91 9.55
N SER A 15 -11.84 -23.92 9.00
CA SER A 15 -11.29 -24.83 7.98
C SER A 15 -11.73 -24.52 6.55
N SER A 16 -12.21 -23.31 6.25
CA SER A 16 -12.57 -22.91 4.86
C SER A 16 -11.80 -21.71 4.30
N ILE A 17 -10.85 -21.12 5.04
CA ILE A 17 -9.98 -20.05 4.52
C ILE A 17 -8.62 -20.64 4.15
N SER A 18 -8.64 -21.57 3.19
CA SER A 18 -7.45 -22.02 2.46
C SER A 18 -7.83 -22.18 1.00
N ALA A 19 -8.10 -21.05 0.35
CA ALA A 19 -8.02 -20.95 -1.09
C ALA A 19 -6.82 -20.06 -1.41
N THR A 20 -5.75 -20.70 -1.87
CA THR A 20 -4.70 -20.10 -2.68
C THR A 20 -5.33 -19.13 -3.70
N LYS A 21 -5.23 -17.82 -3.48
CA LYS A 21 -5.49 -16.81 -4.52
C LYS A 21 -4.33 -16.82 -5.52
N ASN A 22 -4.26 -17.88 -6.32
CA ASN A 22 -3.61 -17.86 -7.63
C ASN A 22 -4.73 -17.54 -8.63
N ILE A 23 -4.96 -16.25 -8.90
CA ILE A 23 -5.92 -15.86 -9.94
C ILE A 23 -5.17 -15.90 -11.27
N ALA A 24 -5.41 -16.97 -12.02
CA ALA A 24 -5.14 -16.99 -13.44
C ALA A 24 -6.04 -15.94 -14.12
N GLN A 25 -5.45 -14.93 -14.75
CA GLN A 25 -6.15 -14.08 -15.71
C GLN A 25 -5.75 -14.50 -17.13
N ARG A 26 -6.74 -14.90 -17.94
CA ARG A 26 -6.68 -15.16 -19.39
C ARG A 26 -8.08 -14.90 -19.98
N PRO A 27 -8.23 -14.69 -21.30
CA PRO A 27 -7.68 -13.59 -22.10
C PRO A 27 -8.82 -12.88 -22.89
N CYS A 28 -8.69 -11.59 -23.21
CA CYS A 28 -9.44 -10.99 -24.32
C CYS A 28 -8.57 -9.96 -25.04
N LEU A 29 -8.17 -10.29 -26.27
CA LEU A 29 -7.59 -9.39 -27.28
C LEU A 29 -8.63 -9.13 -28.36
N PRO A 30 -8.48 -8.02 -29.10
CA PRO A 30 -8.41 -8.13 -30.56
C PRO A 30 -7.02 -7.72 -31.08
N ARG A 31 -6.60 -8.43 -32.12
CA ARG A 31 -5.39 -8.16 -32.91
C ARG A 31 -5.50 -6.82 -33.64
N LEU A 32 -4.38 -6.12 -33.76
CA LEU A 32 -4.10 -5.27 -34.92
C LEU A 32 -2.70 -5.62 -35.45
N ASP A 33 -2.71 -6.30 -36.60
CA ASP A 33 -1.57 -6.44 -37.50
C ASP A 33 -1.27 -5.09 -38.19
N GLY A 34 0.01 -4.83 -38.46
CA GLY A 34 0.41 -4.17 -39.71
C GLY A 34 0.90 -2.71 -39.65
N ALA A 35 2.23 -2.57 -39.76
CA ALA A 35 2.97 -1.55 -40.53
C ALA A 35 2.96 -0.08 -40.00
N LEU A 36 4.07 0.67 -39.90
CA LEU A 36 5.06 0.97 -40.94
C LEU A 36 6.40 1.48 -40.33
N LYS A 37 7.43 1.40 -41.17
CA LYS A 37 8.87 1.55 -40.93
C LYS A 37 9.39 3.01 -41.01
N LYS A 38 10.51 3.22 -40.29
CA LYS A 38 11.73 4.02 -40.62
C LYS A 38 11.65 5.55 -40.81
N ALA A 39 12.44 6.28 -40.00
CA ALA A 39 13.56 7.12 -40.47
C ALA A 39 14.49 7.48 -39.29
N ALA A 40 15.75 7.81 -39.59
CA ALA A 40 16.90 7.75 -38.69
C ALA A 40 17.52 9.12 -38.35
N ALA A 41 18.32 9.11 -37.28
CA ALA A 41 19.49 9.93 -36.94
C ALA A 41 19.36 11.45 -36.69
N GLY A 42 19.80 11.87 -35.49
CA GLY A 42 20.12 13.26 -35.13
C GLY A 42 20.33 13.43 -33.62
N GLN A 43 21.48 13.97 -33.22
CA GLN A 43 22.00 13.99 -31.84
C GLN A 43 21.31 15.01 -30.89
N SER A 44 21.42 14.68 -29.60
CA SER A 44 21.44 15.57 -28.41
C SER A 44 20.12 16.07 -27.81
N GLN A 45 20.12 16.08 -26.46
CA GLN A 45 19.18 16.67 -25.50
C GLN A 45 18.00 15.83 -24.99
N GLY A 46 17.85 15.83 -23.65
CA GLY A 46 16.59 15.59 -22.94
C GLY A 46 16.33 14.18 -22.44
N PHE A 47 16.89 13.77 -21.30
CA PHE A 47 16.29 12.69 -20.51
C PHE A 47 15.15 13.24 -19.65
N ALA A 48 14.03 13.51 -20.31
CA ALA A 48 12.71 13.62 -19.71
C ALA A 48 11.75 12.75 -20.54
N THR A 49 11.97 11.44 -20.55
CA THR A 49 10.95 10.50 -21.01
C THR A 49 10.04 10.20 -19.83
N ALA A 50 8.97 10.99 -19.72
CA ALA A 50 7.79 10.62 -18.95
C ALA A 50 7.29 9.28 -19.49
N VAL A 51 7.51 8.21 -18.73
CA VAL A 51 6.87 6.92 -19.00
C VAL A 51 5.41 7.10 -18.60
N SER A 52 4.55 7.39 -19.58
CA SER A 52 3.11 7.33 -19.37
C SER A 52 2.75 5.87 -19.08
N MET A 53 2.45 5.57 -17.81
CA MET A 53 1.81 4.32 -17.45
C MET A 53 0.45 4.27 -18.16
N PRO A 54 0.10 3.20 -18.88
CA PRO A 54 -1.20 3.12 -19.52
C PRO A 54 -2.27 3.03 -18.43
N THR A 55 -3.09 4.08 -18.31
CA THR A 55 -4.39 4.03 -17.62
C THR A 55 -5.38 3.30 -18.52
N HIS A 56 -5.24 1.99 -18.62
CA HIS A 56 -6.29 1.13 -19.16
C HIS A 56 -6.84 0.28 -18.04
N TYR A 57 -7.80 0.86 -17.32
CA TYR A 57 -8.88 0.07 -16.75
C TYR A 57 -9.53 -0.68 -17.91
N GLY A 58 -9.31 -1.98 -18.01
CA GLY A 58 -10.10 -2.82 -18.89
C GLY A 58 -11.57 -2.58 -18.55
N GLN A 59 -12.33 -2.05 -19.50
CA GLN A 59 -13.78 -1.99 -19.41
C GLN A 59 -14.31 -3.42 -19.50
N THR A 60 -14.29 -4.14 -18.38
CA THR A 60 -15.33 -5.14 -18.13
C THR A 60 -16.64 -4.39 -18.17
N THR A 61 -17.61 -4.83 -18.96
CA THR A 61 -18.96 -4.28 -19.01
C THR A 61 -19.51 -4.24 -17.59
N ALA A 62 -19.41 -3.07 -16.95
CA ALA A 62 -19.84 -2.89 -15.58
C ALA A 62 -21.32 -3.25 -15.51
N ASN A 63 -21.73 -3.97 -14.48
CA ASN A 63 -23.14 -4.24 -14.26
C ASN A 63 -23.85 -2.91 -13.94
N THR A 64 -24.37 -2.24 -14.97
CA THR A 64 -24.98 -0.89 -14.89
C THR A 64 -26.32 -0.88 -14.16
N SER A 65 -26.82 -2.05 -13.76
CA SER A 65 -28.11 -2.24 -13.07
C SER A 65 -28.28 -1.46 -11.77
N PHE A 66 -27.19 -0.93 -11.19
CA PHE A 66 -27.23 -0.14 -9.96
C PHE A 66 -27.19 1.37 -10.17
N VAL A 67 -26.83 1.87 -11.36
CA VAL A 67 -26.72 3.32 -11.61
C VAL A 67 -28.12 3.95 -11.59
N GLY A 68 -28.26 5.05 -10.87
CA GLY A 68 -29.54 5.75 -10.63
C GLY A 68 -30.34 5.21 -9.44
N ASN A 69 -29.99 4.04 -8.90
CA ASN A 69 -30.65 3.52 -7.70
C ASN A 69 -30.20 4.30 -6.45
N SER A 70 -31.14 4.53 -5.54
CA SER A 70 -30.85 5.06 -4.21
C SER A 70 -30.67 3.92 -3.21
N LEU A 71 -29.63 4.00 -2.38
CA LEU A 71 -29.42 3.12 -1.24
C LEU A 71 -29.46 3.93 0.05
N GLN A 72 -30.28 3.52 1.01
CA GLN A 72 -30.37 4.18 2.31
C GLN A 72 -29.31 3.63 3.27
N GLY A 73 -28.51 4.53 3.84
CA GLY A 73 -27.55 4.22 4.89
C GLY A 73 -28.18 4.09 6.27
N ARG A 74 -27.40 3.59 7.22
CA ARG A 74 -27.80 3.44 8.63
C ARG A 74 -28.10 4.79 9.28
N SER A 75 -27.47 5.86 8.80
CA SER A 75 -27.77 7.24 9.21
C SER A 75 -29.17 7.72 8.77
N GLY A 76 -29.85 6.98 7.88
CA GLY A 76 -31.09 7.41 7.22
C GLY A 76 -30.85 8.20 5.93
N ARG A 77 -29.59 8.56 5.62
CA ARG A 77 -29.23 9.27 4.39
C ARG A 77 -29.39 8.38 3.16
N ASP A 78 -29.95 8.94 2.10
CA ASP A 78 -30.08 8.31 0.79
C ASP A 78 -28.87 8.62 -0.10
N TYR A 79 -28.25 7.58 -0.66
CA TYR A 79 -27.11 7.68 -1.56
C TYR A 79 -27.51 7.24 -2.97
N VAL A 80 -27.53 8.17 -3.92
CA VAL A 80 -27.85 7.88 -5.32
C VAL A 80 -26.59 7.48 -6.06
N ILE A 81 -26.55 6.25 -6.58
CA ILE A 81 -25.38 5.73 -7.30
C ILE A 81 -25.24 6.43 -8.65
N GLN A 82 -24.12 7.10 -8.86
CA GLN A 82 -23.79 7.82 -10.09
C GLN A 82 -22.99 6.95 -11.06
N GLN A 83 -22.04 6.17 -10.55
CA GLN A 83 -21.13 5.41 -11.38
C GLN A 83 -20.56 4.20 -10.63
N VAL A 84 -20.26 3.13 -11.37
CA VAL A 84 -19.40 2.04 -10.89
C VAL A 84 -17.93 2.42 -11.09
N LEU A 85 -17.19 2.58 -9.98
CA LEU A 85 -15.75 2.87 -9.99
C LEU A 85 -14.91 1.60 -10.16
N GLN A 86 -15.38 0.48 -9.61
CA GLN A 86 -14.73 -0.81 -9.75
C GLN A 86 -15.77 -1.93 -9.78
N ASP A 87 -15.63 -2.82 -10.76
CA ASP A 87 -16.39 -4.06 -10.87
C ASP A 87 -15.43 -5.25 -10.83
N ARG A 88 -15.45 -5.97 -9.70
CA ARG A 88 -14.74 -7.26 -9.54
C ARG A 88 -15.70 -8.23 -8.88
N GLN A 89 -15.59 -9.51 -9.23
CA GLN A 89 -16.54 -10.59 -8.86
C GLN A 89 -17.07 -10.54 -7.40
N ASN A 90 -16.28 -10.07 -6.43
CA ASN A 90 -16.70 -9.96 -5.02
C ASN A 90 -16.46 -8.58 -4.37
N ARG A 91 -16.03 -7.55 -5.11
CA ARG A 91 -15.71 -6.23 -4.54
C ARG A 91 -16.04 -5.12 -5.55
N MET A 92 -17.25 -4.59 -5.39
CA MET A 92 -17.82 -3.45 -6.07
C MET A 92 -17.50 -2.16 -5.32
N VAL A 93 -17.16 -1.13 -6.09
CA VAL A 93 -16.97 0.22 -5.59
C VAL A 93 -17.80 1.16 -6.45
N TYR A 94 -18.62 1.98 -5.81
CA TYR A 94 -19.51 2.94 -6.47
C TYR A 94 -19.15 4.36 -6.06
N LEU A 95 -19.32 5.27 -7.01
CA LEU A 95 -19.46 6.69 -6.73
C LEU A 95 -20.96 6.96 -6.53
N ALA A 96 -21.31 7.58 -5.40
CA ALA A 96 -22.67 8.00 -5.11
C ALA A 96 -22.71 9.48 -4.73
N GLU A 97 -23.91 10.06 -4.79
CA GLU A 97 -24.17 11.43 -4.39
C GLU A 97 -25.28 11.48 -3.35
N SER A 98 -25.14 12.37 -2.38
CA SER A 98 -26.18 12.69 -1.41
C SER A 98 -25.97 14.12 -0.92
N GLU A 99 -27.04 14.92 -0.86
CA GLU A 99 -26.99 16.31 -0.36
C GLU A 99 -25.90 17.17 -1.05
N ASN A 100 -25.74 17.03 -2.38
CA ASN A 100 -24.70 17.67 -3.21
C ASN A 100 -23.25 17.32 -2.82
N LYS A 101 -23.04 16.24 -2.06
CA LYS A 101 -21.73 15.68 -1.71
C LYS A 101 -21.53 14.32 -2.36
N ARG A 102 -20.29 14.04 -2.73
CA ARG A 102 -19.90 12.75 -3.33
C ARG A 102 -19.38 11.79 -2.27
N TYR A 103 -19.72 10.52 -2.43
CA TYR A 103 -19.36 9.42 -1.54
C TYR A 103 -18.86 8.22 -2.33
N VAL A 104 -18.05 7.40 -1.68
CA VAL A 104 -17.63 6.09 -2.18
C VAL A 104 -18.33 5.03 -1.35
N LEU A 105 -19.06 4.14 -2.04
CA LEU A 105 -19.73 2.99 -1.45
C LEU A 105 -18.95 1.73 -1.85
N LYS A 106 -18.50 0.95 -0.88
CA LYS A 106 -17.71 -0.26 -1.11
C LYS A 106 -18.35 -1.43 -0.40
N ASN A 107 -18.69 -2.49 -1.13
CA ASN A 107 -19.20 -3.70 -0.51
C ASN A 107 -18.06 -4.60 -0.03
N LEU A 108 -18.36 -5.38 1.00
CA LEU A 108 -17.49 -6.41 1.55
C LEU A 108 -18.23 -7.73 1.65
N ASP A 109 -17.48 -8.83 1.78
CA ASP A 109 -18.10 -10.09 2.20
C ASP A 109 -18.55 -10.00 3.67
N ALA A 110 -19.40 -10.92 4.11
CA ALA A 110 -20.00 -10.81 5.45
C ALA A 110 -18.97 -10.92 6.60
N PRO A 111 -18.00 -11.85 6.55
CA PRO A 111 -16.94 -11.90 7.57
C PRO A 111 -16.07 -10.63 7.61
N GLU A 112 -15.60 -10.15 6.46
CA GLU A 112 -14.79 -8.93 6.34
C GLU A 112 -15.57 -7.71 6.85
N TYR A 113 -16.84 -7.57 6.46
CA TYR A 113 -17.70 -6.46 6.91
C TYR A 113 -17.79 -6.38 8.43
N ASN A 114 -18.14 -7.50 9.08
CA ASN A 114 -18.33 -7.52 10.54
C ASN A 114 -17.02 -7.27 11.28
N TYR A 115 -15.92 -7.84 10.80
CA TYR A 115 -14.60 -7.64 11.38
C TYR A 115 -14.15 -6.19 11.24
N ALA A 116 -14.17 -5.64 10.01
CA ALA A 116 -13.75 -4.28 9.74
C ALA A 116 -14.62 -3.24 10.45
N LEU A 117 -15.94 -3.50 10.58
CA LEU A 117 -16.86 -2.65 11.32
C LEU A 117 -16.49 -2.57 12.81
N SER A 118 -16.03 -3.69 13.39
CA SER A 118 -15.59 -3.73 14.80
C SER A 118 -14.34 -2.89 15.08
N LEU A 119 -13.54 -2.58 14.05
CA LEU A 119 -12.34 -1.75 14.18
C LEU A 119 -12.65 -0.25 14.08
N GLN A 120 -13.74 0.15 13.41
CA GLN A 120 -14.05 1.55 13.11
C GLN A 120 -14.08 2.49 14.33
N PRO A 121 -14.63 2.11 15.50
CA PRO A 121 -14.63 3.00 16.67
C PRO A 121 -13.24 3.43 17.12
N LYS A 122 -12.19 2.64 16.84
CA LYS A 122 -10.80 2.97 17.18
C LYS A 122 -10.11 3.88 16.16
N LEU A 123 -10.73 4.07 14.99
CA LEU A 123 -10.15 4.76 13.84
C LEU A 123 -10.86 6.08 13.53
N ALA A 124 -12.13 6.21 13.91
CA ALA A 124 -13.02 7.30 13.53
C ALA A 124 -12.56 8.71 13.97
N ASP A 125 -11.86 8.81 15.10
CA ASP A 125 -11.46 10.10 15.66
C ASP A 125 -10.24 10.74 14.96
N SER A 126 -9.56 10.00 14.09
CA SER A 126 -8.35 10.51 13.42
C SER A 126 -8.67 11.15 12.07
N PRO A 127 -8.39 12.45 11.87
CA PRO A 127 -8.64 13.13 10.60
C PRO A 127 -7.75 12.61 9.46
N TYR A 128 -6.67 11.89 9.79
CA TYR A 128 -5.71 11.31 8.86
C TYR A 128 -6.08 9.88 8.41
N LEU A 129 -7.21 9.34 8.89
CA LEU A 129 -7.73 8.05 8.49
C LEU A 129 -9.07 8.26 7.79
N ARG A 130 -9.26 7.58 6.66
CA ARG A 130 -10.53 7.58 5.94
C ARG A 130 -11.49 6.58 6.58
N ALA A 131 -11.87 6.86 7.81
CA ALA A 131 -12.82 6.05 8.56
C ALA A 131 -14.21 6.07 7.94
N VAL A 132 -15.00 5.03 8.23
CA VAL A 132 -16.35 4.86 7.70
C VAL A 132 -17.27 5.94 8.26
N THR A 133 -17.94 6.67 7.36
CA THR A 133 -18.89 7.75 7.71
C THR A 133 -20.32 7.26 7.87
N ASP A 134 -20.67 6.18 7.17
CA ASP A 134 -21.97 5.52 7.26
C ASP A 134 -21.86 4.07 6.75
N THR A 135 -22.87 3.25 6.97
CA THR A 135 -22.93 1.89 6.43
C THR A 135 -24.28 1.60 5.79
N ILE A 136 -24.32 0.64 4.86
CA ILE A 136 -25.57 0.09 4.32
C ILE A 136 -25.58 -1.41 4.68
N PRO A 137 -26.07 -1.79 5.88
CA PRO A 137 -25.90 -3.15 6.41
C PRO A 137 -26.49 -4.24 5.52
N GLY A 138 -27.65 -4.00 4.91
CA GLY A 138 -28.32 -4.96 4.03
C GLY A 138 -27.47 -5.35 2.81
N GLN A 139 -26.61 -4.43 2.34
CA GLN A 139 -25.68 -4.66 1.23
C GLN A 139 -24.22 -4.85 1.69
N LYS A 140 -23.98 -4.87 3.00
CA LYS A 140 -22.63 -4.94 3.61
C LYS A 140 -21.68 -3.91 3.01
N MET A 141 -22.17 -2.68 2.84
CA MET A 141 -21.37 -1.60 2.29
C MET A 141 -20.90 -0.63 3.38
N PHE A 142 -19.68 -0.17 3.19
CA PHE A 142 -19.16 1.02 3.87
C PHE A 142 -19.28 2.23 2.96
N VAL A 143 -19.55 3.37 3.60
CA VAL A 143 -19.66 4.67 2.96
C VAL A 143 -18.56 5.57 3.51
N ASN A 144 -17.77 6.15 2.61
CA ASN A 144 -16.78 7.16 2.94
C ASN A 144 -17.01 8.40 2.07
N GLU A 145 -16.66 9.58 2.58
CA GLU A 145 -16.58 10.78 1.72
C GLU A 145 -15.64 10.54 0.54
N TYR A 146 -16.00 11.05 -0.63
CA TYR A 146 -15.12 11.07 -1.80
C TYR A 146 -13.97 12.06 -1.59
N LEU A 147 -12.77 11.66 -2.00
CA LEU A 147 -11.56 12.48 -2.01
C LEU A 147 -11.07 12.57 -3.46
N THR A 148 -10.48 13.70 -3.82
CA THR A 148 -10.21 14.05 -5.23
C THR A 148 -9.37 13.01 -5.98
N ASP A 149 -8.27 12.50 -5.40
CA ASP A 149 -7.43 11.48 -6.04
C ASP A 149 -6.67 10.63 -5.01
N HIS A 150 -5.95 9.61 -5.48
CA HIS A 150 -4.97 8.86 -4.69
C HIS A 150 -3.53 9.22 -5.07
N LEU A 151 -2.59 9.02 -4.14
CA LEU A 151 -1.20 9.47 -4.26
C LEU A 151 -0.48 8.93 -5.51
N MET A 152 -0.81 7.71 -5.95
CA MET A 152 -0.23 7.12 -7.16
C MET A 152 -0.41 7.99 -8.42
N ASN A 153 -1.56 8.64 -8.56
CA ASN A 153 -1.84 9.56 -9.67
C ASN A 153 -1.44 10.99 -9.32
N PHE A 154 -1.74 11.41 -8.10
CA PHE A 154 -1.47 12.76 -7.64
C PHE A 154 0.02 13.14 -7.68
N ALA A 155 0.93 12.18 -7.43
CA ALA A 155 2.39 12.41 -7.38
C ALA A 155 2.99 12.99 -8.68
N TRP A 156 2.30 12.86 -9.81
CA TRP A 156 2.73 13.40 -11.11
C TRP A 156 2.46 14.90 -11.26
N LYS A 157 1.64 15.49 -10.38
CA LYS A 157 1.43 16.94 -10.37
C LYS A 157 2.69 17.67 -9.87
N PRO A 158 3.03 18.83 -10.44
CA PRO A 158 4.12 19.64 -9.95
C PRO A 158 3.75 20.18 -8.56
N MET A 159 4.61 19.92 -7.56
CA MET A 159 4.41 20.39 -6.20
C MET A 159 5.74 20.57 -5.46
N PRO A 160 5.87 21.58 -4.57
CA PRO A 160 7.07 21.79 -3.76
C PRO A 160 7.40 20.60 -2.87
N LEU A 161 8.68 20.45 -2.50
CA LEU A 161 9.13 19.41 -1.55
C LEU A 161 8.38 19.49 -0.22
N LEU A 162 8.09 20.71 0.26
CA LEU A 162 7.34 20.90 1.51
C LEU A 162 5.93 20.29 1.45
N THR A 163 5.27 20.36 0.29
CA THR A 163 3.96 19.72 0.08
C THR A 163 4.10 18.19 0.08
N GLN A 164 5.16 17.65 -0.54
CA GLN A 164 5.43 16.20 -0.52
C GLN A 164 5.69 15.70 0.92
N LYS A 165 6.50 16.45 1.69
CA LYS A 165 6.74 16.18 3.12
C LYS A 165 5.44 16.20 3.92
N ARG A 166 4.58 17.21 3.73
CA ARG A 166 3.26 17.27 4.38
C ARG A 166 2.41 16.04 4.07
N ILE A 167 2.33 15.64 2.81
CA ILE A 167 1.54 14.45 2.41
C ILE A 167 2.04 13.20 3.13
N LEU A 168 3.35 12.97 3.16
CA LEU A 168 3.92 11.81 3.85
C LEU A 168 3.69 11.91 5.37
N ARG A 169 3.91 13.09 5.98
CA ARG A 169 3.67 13.29 7.41
C ARG A 169 2.22 13.00 7.79
N ASP A 170 1.26 13.54 7.04
CA ASP A 170 -0.16 13.39 7.32
C ASP A 170 -0.60 11.92 7.14
N ALA A 171 -0.13 11.23 6.10
CA ALA A 171 -0.35 9.79 5.96
C ALA A 171 0.28 8.96 7.09
N LEU A 172 1.48 9.35 7.54
CA LEU A 172 2.20 8.71 8.64
C LEU A 172 1.52 8.94 9.99
N ARG A 173 0.84 10.09 10.20
CA ARG A 173 -0.04 10.33 11.36
C ARG A 173 -1.19 9.34 11.40
N GLY A 174 -1.85 9.11 10.26
CA GLY A 174 -2.88 8.08 10.14
C GLY A 174 -2.34 6.70 10.53
N LEU A 175 -1.16 6.33 10.00
CA LEU A 175 -0.52 5.06 10.32
C LEU A 175 -0.15 4.94 11.81
N ALA A 176 0.37 6.01 12.42
CA ALA A 176 0.69 6.07 13.84
C ALA A 176 -0.56 5.85 14.71
N THR A 177 -1.71 6.44 14.36
CA THR A 177 -3.00 6.19 15.03
C THR A 177 -3.39 4.72 14.99
N MET A 178 -3.29 4.07 13.82
CA MET A 178 -3.58 2.64 13.70
C MET A 178 -2.64 1.82 14.60
N HIS A 179 -1.35 2.12 14.54
CA HIS A 179 -0.31 1.41 15.29
C HIS A 179 -0.46 1.56 16.81
N ALA A 180 -0.87 2.73 17.29
CA ALA A 180 -1.20 2.99 18.69
C ALA A 180 -2.39 2.17 19.18
N ASN A 181 -3.36 1.91 18.29
CA ASN A 181 -4.50 1.02 18.54
C ASN A 181 -4.21 -0.47 18.32
N ASN A 182 -2.94 -0.84 18.13
CA ASN A 182 -2.50 -2.20 17.81
C ASN A 182 -3.13 -2.75 16.53
N ILE A 183 -3.36 -1.89 15.54
CA ILE A 183 -3.86 -2.27 14.22
C ILE A 183 -2.73 -2.08 13.22
N ALA A 184 -2.43 -3.11 12.43
CA ALA A 184 -1.54 -3.03 11.28
C ALA A 184 -2.38 -2.93 10.00
N HIS A 185 -1.98 -2.07 9.06
CA HIS A 185 -2.71 -1.88 7.80
C HIS A 185 -2.45 -3.04 6.82
N LEU A 186 -1.21 -3.51 6.72
CA LEU A 186 -0.74 -4.65 5.91
C LEU A 186 -0.89 -4.52 4.38
N ASP A 187 -1.32 -3.36 3.87
CA ASP A 187 -1.39 -3.04 2.44
C ASP A 187 -1.10 -1.55 2.16
N ILE A 188 -0.08 -1.01 2.83
CA ILE A 188 0.40 0.35 2.54
C ILE A 188 0.95 0.41 1.12
N LYS A 189 0.36 1.28 0.30
CA LYS A 189 0.76 1.57 -1.08
C LYS A 189 0.25 2.96 -1.47
N ALA A 190 0.83 3.54 -2.51
CA ALA A 190 0.44 4.89 -2.95
C ALA A 190 -1.04 5.00 -3.39
N ASN A 191 -1.69 3.91 -3.80
CA ASN A 191 -3.13 3.93 -4.11
C ASN A 191 -4.03 4.05 -2.87
N ASN A 192 -3.51 3.72 -1.68
CA ASN A 192 -4.26 3.73 -0.41
C ASN A 192 -3.96 4.99 0.43
N ILE A 193 -3.28 5.97 -0.15
CA ILE A 193 -3.15 7.32 0.41
C ILE A 193 -4.00 8.23 -0.46
N MET A 194 -5.10 8.69 0.08
CA MET A 194 -6.02 9.59 -0.60
C MET A 194 -5.59 11.04 -0.34
N VAL A 195 -5.67 11.86 -1.38
CA VAL A 195 -5.32 13.29 -1.34
C VAL A 195 -6.52 14.06 -1.84
N ASP A 196 -7.06 14.93 -0.99
CA ASP A 196 -8.01 15.94 -1.41
C ASP A 196 -7.28 17.24 -1.64
N TYR A 197 -7.58 17.87 -2.77
CA TYR A 197 -6.90 19.07 -3.20
C TYR A 197 -7.79 19.87 -4.15
N HIS A 198 -7.46 21.14 -4.28
CA HIS A 198 -7.99 21.99 -5.33
C HIS A 198 -6.84 22.68 -6.08
N GLU A 199 -7.14 23.13 -7.30
CA GLU A 199 -6.19 23.85 -8.13
C GLU A 199 -6.43 25.36 -8.02
N THR A 200 -5.34 26.11 -7.95
CA THR A 200 -5.33 27.57 -7.94
C THR A 200 -4.39 28.07 -9.01
N ASP A 201 -4.42 29.37 -9.32
CA ASP A 201 -3.47 30.00 -10.25
C ASP A 201 -1.99 29.84 -9.81
N LYS A 202 -1.76 29.55 -8.52
CA LYS A 202 -0.43 29.34 -7.92
C LYS A 202 -0.02 27.87 -7.86
N GLY A 203 -0.87 26.96 -8.35
CA GLY A 203 -0.66 25.51 -8.31
C GLY A 203 -1.63 24.79 -7.37
N VAL A 204 -1.26 23.56 -7.05
CA VAL A 204 -2.10 22.63 -6.27
C VAL A 204 -2.03 22.94 -4.78
N VAL A 205 -3.20 23.02 -4.14
CA VAL A 205 -3.34 23.16 -2.69
C VAL A 205 -3.95 21.89 -2.13
N VAL A 206 -3.22 21.22 -1.23
CA VAL A 206 -3.69 20.01 -0.55
C VAL A 206 -4.52 20.40 0.67
N ASP A 207 -5.77 19.95 0.70
CA ASP A 207 -6.71 20.22 1.79
C ASP A 207 -6.55 19.18 2.90
N ARG A 208 -6.58 17.89 2.53
CA ARG A 208 -6.48 16.77 3.47
C ARG A 208 -5.80 15.56 2.83
N VAL A 209 -5.14 14.77 3.67
CA VAL A 209 -4.53 13.50 3.30
C VAL A 209 -5.01 12.43 4.26
N GLN A 210 -5.49 11.31 3.72
CA GLN A 210 -6.05 10.24 4.52
C GLN A 210 -5.59 8.87 4.04
N LEU A 211 -5.24 8.00 4.98
CA LEU A 211 -5.01 6.58 4.73
C LEU A 211 -6.37 5.88 4.53
N SER A 212 -6.53 5.11 3.46
CA SER A 212 -7.78 4.42 3.09
C SER A 212 -7.63 2.89 3.06
N ASP A 213 -8.67 2.17 2.62
CA ASP A 213 -8.70 0.71 2.57
C ASP A 213 -8.40 0.05 3.93
N LEU A 214 -9.01 0.62 4.99
CA LEU A 214 -8.82 0.21 6.39
C LEU A 214 -9.48 -1.15 6.71
N GLU A 215 -10.33 -1.66 5.82
CA GLU A 215 -11.03 -2.94 5.98
C GLU A 215 -10.14 -4.17 5.90
N ASP A 216 -8.98 -4.07 5.24
CA ASP A 216 -8.00 -5.16 5.16
C ASP A 216 -7.01 -5.09 6.35
N ALA A 217 -7.14 -4.08 7.21
CA ALA A 217 -6.31 -3.92 8.41
C ALA A 217 -6.64 -4.98 9.47
N THR A 218 -5.65 -5.33 10.30
CA THR A 218 -5.79 -6.37 11.32
C THR A 218 -5.33 -5.88 12.67
N HIS A 219 -6.12 -6.13 13.71
CA HIS A 219 -5.69 -5.96 15.09
C HIS A 219 -4.65 -7.04 15.46
N ILE A 220 -3.43 -6.62 15.77
CA ILE A 220 -2.30 -7.46 16.17
C ILE A 220 -1.93 -7.07 17.60
N PRO A 221 -2.29 -7.87 18.62
CA PRO A 221 -1.96 -7.58 20.00
C PRO A 221 -0.46 -7.37 20.23
N PRO A 222 -0.07 -6.66 21.30
CA PRO A 222 1.35 -6.47 21.64
C PRO A 222 2.12 -7.79 21.67
N ALA A 223 3.35 -7.76 21.16
CA ALA A 223 4.25 -8.92 21.02
C ALA A 223 3.72 -10.09 20.18
N GLN A 224 2.61 -9.93 19.45
CA GLN A 224 2.11 -10.92 18.51
C GLN A 224 2.48 -10.56 17.06
N ALA A 225 2.35 -11.56 16.19
CA ALA A 225 2.53 -11.43 14.75
C ALA A 225 1.68 -12.49 14.04
N LEU A 226 1.22 -12.17 12.83
CA LEU A 226 0.59 -13.15 11.95
C LEU A 226 1.69 -13.90 11.18
N ARG A 227 1.48 -15.17 10.84
CA ARG A 227 2.44 -16.00 10.11
C ARG A 227 1.77 -16.74 8.97
N GLY A 228 2.53 -17.10 7.93
CA GLY A 228 2.02 -17.90 6.82
C GLY A 228 1.19 -17.13 5.77
N LEU A 229 0.99 -15.83 5.97
CA LEU A 229 0.26 -14.96 5.06
C LEU A 229 1.22 -14.19 4.15
N GLN A 230 0.84 -14.01 2.88
CA GLN A 230 1.54 -13.13 1.94
C GLN A 230 0.64 -11.92 1.67
N VAL A 231 0.85 -10.85 2.43
CA VAL A 231 -0.01 -9.65 2.44
C VAL A 231 0.60 -8.50 1.64
N GLY A 232 -0.21 -7.51 1.31
CA GLY A 232 0.21 -6.28 0.63
C GLY A 232 0.47 -6.44 -0.87
N ASN A 233 0.49 -5.34 -1.61
CA ASN A 233 0.89 -5.31 -3.02
C ASN A 233 2.41 -5.54 -3.18
N HIS A 234 2.82 -6.43 -4.10
CA HIS A 234 4.20 -6.88 -4.23
C HIS A 234 5.21 -5.76 -4.56
N TRP A 235 4.80 -4.62 -5.12
CA TRP A 235 5.72 -3.51 -5.39
C TRP A 235 6.10 -2.69 -4.14
N TRP A 236 5.36 -2.86 -3.04
CA TRP A 236 5.52 -2.09 -1.79
C TRP A 236 5.85 -3.00 -0.60
N ARG A 237 5.64 -4.31 -0.77
CA ARG A 237 5.68 -5.32 0.29
C ARG A 237 7.07 -5.47 0.91
N SER A 238 7.09 -5.68 2.22
CA SER A 238 8.31 -5.94 3.00
C SER A 238 8.92 -7.33 2.75
N PRO A 239 10.22 -7.52 3.09
CA PRO A 239 10.90 -8.79 2.89
C PRO A 239 10.22 -9.97 3.61
N GLU A 240 9.83 -9.79 4.88
CA GLU A 240 9.16 -10.82 5.67
C GLU A 240 7.78 -11.18 5.13
N ALA A 241 7.03 -10.18 4.62
CA ALA A 241 5.72 -10.42 4.02
C ALA A 241 5.84 -11.15 2.67
N HIS A 242 6.88 -10.89 1.87
CA HIS A 242 7.13 -11.62 0.63
C HIS A 242 7.27 -13.13 0.85
N VAL A 243 7.88 -13.52 1.97
CA VAL A 243 8.26 -14.91 2.24
C VAL A 243 7.34 -15.61 3.23
N LYS A 244 6.21 -15.00 3.60
CA LYS A 244 5.24 -15.53 4.58
C LYS A 244 5.82 -15.69 6.00
N GLY A 245 6.79 -14.84 6.33
CA GLY A 245 7.35 -14.74 7.67
C GLY A 245 6.34 -14.19 8.68
N ALA A 246 6.82 -13.89 9.89
CA ALA A 246 6.03 -13.14 10.85
C ALA A 246 5.81 -11.71 10.34
N ILE A 247 4.56 -11.23 10.34
CA ILE A 247 4.18 -9.87 9.92
C ILE A 247 3.48 -9.15 11.08
N ASN A 248 3.75 -7.85 11.23
CA ASN A 248 3.20 -6.98 12.27
C ASN A 248 3.34 -5.50 11.86
N LYS A 249 3.12 -4.56 12.79
CA LYS A 249 3.20 -3.10 12.55
C LYS A 249 4.45 -2.64 11.75
N PRO A 250 5.68 -3.09 12.08
CA PRO A 250 6.88 -2.85 11.26
C PRO A 250 6.81 -3.20 9.77
N THR A 251 5.91 -4.09 9.35
CA THR A 251 5.66 -4.41 7.93
C THR A 251 5.11 -3.19 7.17
N ASP A 252 4.26 -2.41 7.82
CA ASP A 252 3.71 -1.16 7.25
C ASP A 252 4.79 -0.11 7.07
N ILE A 253 5.73 0.00 8.03
CA ILE A 253 6.80 1.00 8.01
C ILE A 253 7.73 0.80 6.81
N PHE A 254 8.13 -0.44 6.53
CA PHE A 254 8.92 -0.75 5.34
C PHE A 254 8.17 -0.32 4.07
N SER A 255 6.89 -0.65 4.00
CA SER A 255 6.05 -0.36 2.83
C SER A 255 5.86 1.15 2.64
N PHE A 256 5.70 1.89 3.75
CA PHE A 256 5.63 3.35 3.77
C PHE A 256 6.94 4.02 3.30
N ALA A 257 8.09 3.42 3.59
CA ALA A 257 9.37 3.88 3.06
C ALA A 257 9.41 3.81 1.53
N ILE A 258 8.90 2.73 0.94
CA ILE A 258 8.83 2.59 -0.52
C ILE A 258 7.89 3.64 -1.13
N VAL A 259 6.77 3.92 -0.48
CA VAL A 259 5.85 5.01 -0.86
C VAL A 259 6.53 6.38 -0.79
N SER A 260 7.33 6.62 0.24
CA SER A 260 8.09 7.86 0.41
C SER A 260 9.10 8.06 -0.72
N ILE A 261 9.84 7.00 -1.08
CA ILE A 261 10.77 7.03 -2.23
C ILE A 261 10.00 7.28 -3.54
N PHE A 262 8.84 6.63 -3.71
CA PHE A 262 8.01 6.84 -4.89
C PHE A 262 7.57 8.29 -5.03
N LEU A 263 7.11 8.95 -3.97
CA LEU A 263 6.63 10.33 -4.07
C LEU A 263 7.74 11.30 -4.54
N LEU A 264 8.96 11.14 -4.00
CA LEU A 264 10.08 12.01 -4.32
C LEU A 264 10.66 11.74 -5.72
N LEU A 265 10.76 10.46 -6.11
CA LEU A 265 11.41 10.06 -7.36
C LEU A 265 10.44 9.81 -8.51
N ARG A 266 9.13 9.77 -8.23
CA ARG A 266 8.05 9.37 -9.16
C ARG A 266 8.33 8.03 -9.82
N ARG A 267 8.94 7.11 -9.06
CA ARG A 267 9.36 5.79 -9.53
C ARG A 267 8.95 4.72 -8.56
N VAL A 268 8.19 3.74 -9.05
CA VAL A 268 7.94 2.49 -8.34
C VAL A 268 9.21 1.64 -8.47
N ILE A 269 10.10 1.73 -7.49
CA ILE A 269 11.50 1.25 -7.61
C ILE A 269 11.64 -0.26 -7.86
N PHE A 270 10.62 -1.04 -7.51
CA PHE A 270 10.59 -2.49 -7.73
C PHE A 270 9.78 -2.92 -8.95
N TRP A 271 9.08 -2.00 -9.63
CA TRP A 271 8.30 -2.33 -10.82
C TRP A 271 9.16 -2.98 -11.90
N MET A 272 8.58 -4.00 -12.55
CA MET A 272 9.20 -4.77 -13.62
C MET A 272 8.17 -5.10 -14.69
N ASP A 273 8.55 -4.92 -15.95
CA ASP A 273 7.73 -5.28 -17.10
C ASP A 273 7.91 -6.75 -17.44
N LEU A 274 7.20 -7.61 -16.70
CA LEU A 274 7.23 -9.06 -16.85
C LEU A 274 5.80 -9.61 -16.93
N PRO A 275 5.60 -10.80 -17.53
CA PRO A 275 4.29 -11.43 -17.59
C PRO A 275 3.67 -11.56 -16.19
N GLN A 276 2.37 -11.27 -16.05
CA GLN A 276 1.69 -11.26 -14.75
C GLN A 276 1.73 -12.62 -14.02
N SER A 277 1.96 -13.72 -14.73
CA SER A 277 2.10 -15.07 -14.15
C SER A 277 3.46 -15.33 -13.51
N THR A 278 4.45 -14.45 -13.70
CA THR A 278 5.80 -14.64 -13.18
C THR A 278 5.82 -14.35 -11.67
N ASP A 279 6.35 -15.28 -10.87
CA ASP A 279 6.67 -15.00 -9.47
C ASP A 279 7.85 -14.03 -9.40
N LEU A 280 7.55 -12.78 -9.04
CA LEU A 280 8.53 -11.71 -8.95
C LEU A 280 9.27 -11.66 -7.61
N SER A 281 8.92 -12.53 -6.65
CA SER A 281 9.40 -12.43 -5.28
C SER A 281 10.93 -12.46 -5.20
N PHE A 282 11.59 -13.35 -5.95
CA PHE A 282 13.05 -13.41 -5.99
C PHE A 282 13.69 -12.11 -6.50
N ALA A 283 13.24 -11.61 -7.64
CA ALA A 283 13.80 -10.40 -8.25
C ALA A 283 13.56 -9.15 -7.37
N ILE A 284 12.40 -9.07 -6.70
CA ILE A 284 12.10 -7.98 -5.77
C ILE A 284 12.99 -8.10 -4.52
N LEU A 285 13.10 -9.28 -3.92
CA LEU A 285 13.93 -9.51 -2.73
C LEU A 285 15.41 -9.26 -3.01
N GLU A 286 15.93 -9.65 -4.16
CA GLU A 286 17.31 -9.35 -4.56
C GLU A 286 17.55 -7.83 -4.62
N LYS A 287 16.63 -7.07 -5.21
CA LYS A 287 16.70 -5.60 -5.19
C LYS A 287 16.58 -5.03 -3.78
N GLN A 288 15.68 -5.55 -2.95
CA GLN A 288 15.54 -5.12 -1.56
C GLN A 288 16.84 -5.34 -0.78
N ILE A 289 17.50 -6.50 -0.91
CA ILE A 289 18.81 -6.76 -0.28
C ILE A 289 19.84 -5.77 -0.82
N SER A 290 19.90 -5.60 -2.15
CA SER A 290 20.86 -4.69 -2.78
C SER A 290 20.74 -3.25 -2.27
N HIS A 291 19.51 -2.77 -2.06
CA HIS A 291 19.22 -1.38 -1.70
C HIS A 291 19.23 -1.11 -0.19
N PHE A 292 18.77 -2.06 0.63
CA PHE A 292 18.42 -1.75 2.03
C PHE A 292 19.05 -2.67 3.09
N ALA A 293 19.59 -3.83 2.73
CA ALA A 293 20.17 -4.69 3.76
C ALA A 293 21.48 -4.10 4.30
N GLU A 294 21.67 -4.13 5.61
CA GLU A 294 22.99 -4.04 6.23
C GLU A 294 23.33 -5.44 6.75
N TRP A 295 24.57 -5.89 6.63
CA TRP A 295 24.89 -7.31 6.82
C TRP A 295 24.60 -7.81 8.24
N GLU A 296 24.86 -6.99 9.26
CA GLU A 296 24.50 -7.32 10.65
C GLU A 296 22.98 -7.50 10.83
N ASP A 297 22.19 -6.60 10.24
CA ASP A 297 20.72 -6.67 10.29
C ASP A 297 20.14 -7.80 9.43
N PHE A 298 20.85 -8.19 8.38
CA PHE A 298 20.46 -9.29 7.50
C PHE A 298 20.52 -10.64 8.23
N ASP A 299 21.57 -10.88 9.02
CA ASP A 299 21.67 -12.08 9.84
C ASP A 299 20.59 -12.12 10.92
N ASP A 300 20.28 -10.97 11.52
CA ASP A 300 19.18 -10.85 12.47
C ASP A 300 17.80 -11.06 11.82
N PHE A 301 17.60 -10.62 10.59
CA PHE A 301 16.41 -10.94 9.81
C PHE A 301 16.26 -12.44 9.56
N LEU A 302 17.35 -13.14 9.24
CA LEU A 302 17.33 -14.60 9.09
C LEU A 302 16.96 -15.30 10.40
N ASN A 303 17.46 -14.81 11.54
CA ASN A 303 17.05 -15.27 12.86
C ASN A 303 15.56 -14.99 13.14
N TYR A 304 15.06 -13.81 12.75
CA TYR A 304 13.65 -13.43 12.87
C TYR A 304 12.71 -14.37 12.10
N LEU A 305 13.07 -14.76 10.88
CA LEU A 305 12.32 -15.75 10.10
C LEU A 305 12.28 -17.13 10.79
N GLY A 306 13.34 -17.45 11.54
CA GLY A 306 13.56 -18.74 12.19
C GLY A 306 14.37 -19.69 11.30
N ARG A 307 15.29 -20.45 11.92
CA ARG A 307 16.26 -21.32 11.22
C ARG A 307 15.63 -22.35 10.28
N GLY A 308 14.41 -22.81 10.59
CA GLY A 308 13.67 -23.78 9.78
C GLY A 308 12.88 -23.18 8.62
N HIS A 309 12.95 -21.86 8.41
CA HIS A 309 12.15 -21.20 7.38
C HIS A 309 12.64 -21.56 5.96
N PRO A 310 11.74 -21.94 5.00
CA PRO A 310 12.14 -22.39 3.66
C PRO A 310 12.94 -21.39 2.82
N TRP A 311 12.92 -20.12 3.21
CA TRP A 311 13.64 -19.04 2.53
C TRP A 311 15.04 -18.77 3.05
N HIS A 312 15.47 -19.39 4.16
CA HIS A 312 16.77 -19.11 4.77
C HIS A 312 17.93 -19.32 3.77
N GLN A 313 18.03 -20.50 3.16
CA GLN A 313 19.06 -20.79 2.14
C GLN A 313 18.93 -19.91 0.89
N LYS A 314 17.71 -19.55 0.49
CA LYS A 314 17.46 -18.67 -0.67
C LYS A 314 18.01 -17.27 -0.42
N PHE A 315 17.80 -16.72 0.77
CA PHE A 315 18.36 -15.44 1.19
C PHE A 315 19.88 -15.49 1.26
N THR A 316 20.48 -16.51 1.88
CA THR A 316 21.94 -16.67 1.92
C THR A 316 22.54 -16.72 0.52
N LYS A 317 21.90 -17.44 -0.42
CA LYS A 317 22.33 -17.49 -1.82
C LYS A 317 22.23 -16.13 -2.52
N MET A 318 21.13 -15.39 -2.31
CA MET A 318 20.96 -14.03 -2.87
C MET A 318 21.97 -13.05 -2.27
N ALA A 319 22.26 -13.12 -0.96
CA ALA A 319 23.29 -12.28 -0.35
C ALA A 319 24.69 -12.59 -0.89
N GLY A 320 25.01 -13.88 -1.06
CA GLY A 320 26.29 -14.33 -1.59
C GLY A 320 26.48 -14.12 -3.10
N SER A 321 25.44 -13.71 -3.85
CA SER A 321 25.57 -13.40 -5.28
C SER A 321 26.11 -11.99 -5.54
N PHE A 322 26.20 -11.14 -4.51
CA PHE A 322 26.78 -9.81 -4.62
C PHE A 322 28.31 -9.86 -4.49
N GLY A 323 29.00 -9.13 -5.37
CA GLY A 323 30.45 -9.08 -5.44
C GLY A 323 30.92 -8.08 -6.49
N GLU A 324 32.16 -8.17 -6.94
CA GLU A 324 32.72 -7.23 -7.94
C GLU A 324 31.93 -7.21 -9.26
N SER A 325 31.48 -8.38 -9.73
CA SER A 325 30.72 -8.53 -10.98
C SER A 325 29.24 -8.18 -10.84
N ASN A 326 28.71 -8.19 -9.62
CA ASN A 326 27.33 -7.84 -9.29
C ASN A 326 27.32 -6.98 -8.01
N PRO A 327 27.77 -5.73 -8.09
CA PRO A 327 27.86 -4.89 -6.90
C PRO A 327 26.47 -4.49 -6.42
N ARG A 328 26.31 -4.46 -5.10
CA ARG A 328 25.12 -3.88 -4.48
C ARG A 328 24.97 -2.40 -4.83
N ARG A 329 23.73 -1.92 -4.73
CA ARG A 329 23.38 -0.50 -4.89
C ARG A 329 22.63 0.04 -3.66
N PRO A 330 23.29 0.17 -2.51
CA PRO A 330 22.70 0.73 -1.29
C PRO A 330 22.02 2.09 -1.52
N PHE A 331 20.84 2.27 -0.94
CA PHE A 331 20.02 3.47 -1.08
C PHE A 331 20.74 4.74 -0.62
N THR A 332 21.54 4.64 0.46
CA THR A 332 22.35 5.75 0.99
C THR A 332 23.32 6.32 -0.05
N MET A 333 23.75 5.52 -1.02
CA MET A 333 24.65 5.92 -2.11
C MET A 333 23.94 6.45 -3.36
N TRP A 334 22.61 6.43 -3.41
CA TRP A 334 21.88 6.94 -4.57
C TRP A 334 22.09 8.44 -4.74
N LYS A 335 22.31 8.90 -5.97
CA LYS A 335 22.54 10.31 -6.30
C LYS A 335 21.26 10.90 -6.89
N SER A 336 20.68 11.88 -6.20
CA SER A 336 19.54 12.66 -6.65
C SER A 336 19.40 13.90 -5.76
N ASP A 337 19.10 15.05 -6.37
CA ASP A 337 18.87 16.31 -5.65
C ASP A 337 17.62 16.27 -4.75
N MET A 338 16.74 15.28 -4.97
CA MET A 338 15.56 15.05 -4.15
C MET A 338 15.86 14.27 -2.86
N LEU A 339 17.03 13.62 -2.76
CA LEU A 339 17.38 12.69 -1.67
C LEU A 339 18.46 13.29 -0.76
N ASP A 340 18.05 14.20 0.10
CA ASP A 340 18.92 14.78 1.12
C ASP A 340 19.38 13.74 2.17
N ALA A 341 20.33 14.12 3.03
CA ALA A 341 20.91 13.23 4.03
C ALA A 341 19.87 12.75 5.06
N ASP A 342 18.97 13.63 5.49
CA ASP A 342 17.94 13.31 6.48
C ASP A 342 16.90 12.35 5.90
N PHE A 343 16.52 12.51 4.63
CA PHE A 343 15.62 11.58 3.95
C PHE A 343 16.25 10.21 3.82
N LYS A 344 17.54 10.15 3.45
CA LYS A 344 18.28 8.88 3.35
C LYS A 344 18.36 8.17 4.68
N ASP A 345 18.61 8.89 5.77
CA ASP A 345 18.62 8.29 7.10
C ASP A 345 17.23 7.81 7.53
N LEU A 346 16.18 8.62 7.29
CA LEU A 346 14.80 8.22 7.55
C LEU A 346 14.43 6.91 6.82
N ILE A 347 14.71 6.83 5.52
CA ILE A 347 14.46 5.62 4.73
C ILE A 347 15.25 4.43 5.28
N ARG A 348 16.54 4.60 5.61
CA ARG A 348 17.39 3.55 6.17
C ARG A 348 16.81 2.99 7.47
N GLN A 349 16.32 3.86 8.36
CA GLN A 349 15.70 3.45 9.62
C GLN A 349 14.36 2.73 9.42
N MET A 350 13.56 3.14 8.42
CA MET A 350 12.28 2.49 8.10
C MET A 350 12.43 1.16 7.33
N THR A 351 13.51 1.00 6.55
CA THR A 351 13.76 -0.20 5.74
C THR A 351 14.74 -1.18 6.35
N ASN A 352 15.08 -1.04 7.64
CA ASN A 352 15.93 -2.00 8.35
C ASN A 352 15.44 -3.43 8.08
N PHE A 353 16.34 -4.32 7.67
CA PHE A 353 15.97 -5.65 7.20
C PHE A 353 15.36 -6.49 8.33
N ASP A 354 15.82 -6.32 9.57
CA ASP A 354 15.16 -6.90 10.75
C ASP A 354 13.94 -6.03 11.14
N PRO A 355 12.70 -6.56 11.04
CA PRO A 355 11.50 -5.81 11.43
C PRO A 355 11.52 -5.32 12.88
N ARG A 356 12.28 -5.97 13.77
CA ARG A 356 12.38 -5.60 15.19
C ARG A 356 13.19 -4.34 15.41
N LYS A 357 14.07 -3.98 14.47
CA LYS A 357 14.95 -2.80 14.54
C LYS A 357 14.44 -1.61 13.74
N ARG A 358 13.35 -1.77 12.98
CA ARG A 358 12.71 -0.66 12.26
C ARG A 358 12.15 0.35 13.26
N ILE A 359 12.31 1.63 12.96
CA ILE A 359 11.62 2.67 13.72
C ILE A 359 10.10 2.52 13.62
N THR A 360 9.40 2.97 14.64
CA THR A 360 7.93 3.03 14.66
C THR A 360 7.42 4.20 13.83
N ALA A 361 6.12 4.20 13.50
CA ALA A 361 5.48 5.34 12.84
C ALA A 361 5.64 6.64 13.65
N GLN A 362 5.54 6.54 14.99
CA GLN A 362 5.72 7.69 15.89
C GLN A 362 7.17 8.22 15.83
N GLN A 363 8.17 7.35 15.91
CA GLN A 363 9.57 7.75 15.79
C GLN A 363 9.89 8.35 14.41
N ALA A 364 9.27 7.83 13.35
CA ALA A 364 9.40 8.39 12.01
C ALA A 364 8.79 9.81 11.89
N LEU A 365 7.68 10.10 12.60
CA LEU A 365 7.11 11.46 12.66
C LEU A 365 8.04 12.46 13.36
N GLU A 366 8.82 12.00 14.34
CA GLU A 366 9.76 12.81 15.11
C GLU A 366 11.10 13.03 14.38
N HIS A 367 11.28 12.40 13.22
CA HIS A 367 12.53 12.44 12.47
C HIS A 367 12.84 13.87 11.95
N PRO A 368 14.12 14.32 11.96
CA PRO A 368 14.54 15.64 11.48
C PRO A 368 13.98 16.06 10.12
N TRP A 369 13.83 15.11 9.20
CA TRP A 369 13.32 15.35 7.85
C TRP A 369 11.91 16.01 7.80
N PHE A 370 11.08 15.84 8.83
CA PHE A 370 9.75 16.44 8.91
C PHE A 370 9.69 17.74 9.74
N LYS A 371 10.80 18.17 10.36
CA LYS A 371 10.80 19.33 11.30
C LYS A 371 10.44 20.66 10.65
N ASP A 372 10.67 20.81 9.36
CA ASP A 372 10.40 22.02 8.58
C ASP A 372 8.95 22.08 8.06
N VAL A 373 8.14 21.04 8.29
CA VAL A 373 6.74 21.01 7.86
C VAL A 373 5.88 21.73 8.90
N PRO A 374 5.17 22.82 8.54
CA PRO A 374 4.30 23.53 9.48
C PRO A 374 3.17 22.66 10.01
N GLU A 375 2.77 22.87 11.26
CA GLU A 375 1.46 22.41 11.72
C GLU A 375 0.40 23.27 11.06
N PHE A 376 -0.50 22.64 10.30
CA PHE A 376 -1.69 23.30 9.80
C PHE A 376 -2.81 22.92 10.77
N SER A 377 -3.28 23.91 11.53
CA SER A 377 -4.39 23.80 12.48
C SER A 377 -5.72 23.62 11.79
#